data_AF-A0A3N6RWV9-F1
#
_entry.id   AF-A0A3N6RWV9-F1
#
_cell.length_a   1.000
_cell.length_b   1.000
_cell.length_c   1.000
_cell.angle_alpha   90.00
_cell.angle_beta   90.00
_cell.angle_gamma   90.00
#
_symmetry.space_group_name_H-M   'P 1'
#
loop_
_entity.id
_entity.type
_entity.pdbx_description
1 polymer ?
#
loop_
_entity_poly.entity_id
_entity_poly.type
_entity_poly.pdbx_seq_one_letter_code
_entity_poly.pdbx_strand_id
1 'polypeptide(L)'
;MKKRKEVQLNTLNAHREENSAANRMMYVFLLAGLTPLLVILLFYVHNPETPLLYSIAASTAHLPAYTSAYNPIMTKVMDVYCKSAPLLAIILFFCSLNKRKFNYAVNRDSLIRSCLFGPFLYFAFIYLLLFWNLELTTAGRPVRLMAKNNVTLLLFYMGQYYAVFLMTYAVCYIPIISYQFLKKRR
;
A
#
# COMPACT_ATOMS: atom_id res chain seq x y z
N MET A 1 10.94 26.66 29.39
CA MET A 1 10.65 25.38 28.70
C MET A 1 9.21 25.25 28.16
N LYS A 2 8.18 25.68 28.91
CA LYS A 2 6.75 25.58 28.53
C LYS A 2 6.39 26.31 27.23
N LYS A 3 6.83 27.57 27.08
CA LYS A 3 6.61 28.39 25.87
C LYS A 3 7.19 27.80 24.57
N ARG A 4 8.31 27.07 24.64
CA ARG A 4 8.89 26.35 23.47
C ARG A 4 8.02 25.17 23.03
N LYS A 5 7.45 24.42 23.98
CA LYS A 5 6.55 23.30 23.69
C LYS A 5 5.23 23.78 23.09
N GLU A 6 4.67 24.88 23.60
CA GLU A 6 3.44 25.48 23.06
C GLU A 6 3.63 25.99 21.62
N VAL A 7 4.76 26.66 21.33
CA VAL A 7 5.07 27.10 19.96
C VAL A 7 5.23 25.90 19.02
N GLN A 8 5.94 24.84 19.43
CA GLN A 8 6.09 23.62 18.63
C GLN A 8 4.76 22.88 18.40
N LEU A 9 3.87 22.87 19.39
CA LEU A 9 2.56 22.25 19.27
C LEU A 9 1.66 23.02 18.29
N ASN A 10 1.69 24.35 18.36
CA ASN A 10 0.91 25.21 17.47
C ASN A 10 1.39 25.12 16.01
N THR A 11 2.70 25.02 15.77
CA THR A 11 3.22 24.82 14.40
C THR A 11 2.88 23.44 13.85
N LEU A 12 2.93 22.39 14.68
CA LEU A 12 2.52 21.05 14.28
C LEU A 12 1.03 20.99 13.90
N ASN A 13 0.17 21.64 14.70
CA ASN A 13 -1.28 21.70 14.46
C ASN A 13 -1.60 22.45 13.16
N ALA A 14 -0.95 23.59 12.91
CA ALA A 14 -1.11 24.33 11.66
C ALA A 14 -0.75 23.47 10.43
N HIS A 15 0.35 22.72 10.49
CA HIS A 15 0.72 21.80 9.39
C HIS A 15 -0.25 20.64 9.21
N ARG A 16 -0.83 20.15 10.31
CA ARG A 16 -1.85 19.10 10.26
C ARG A 16 -3.11 19.63 9.56
N GLU A 17 -3.53 20.86 9.85
CA GLU A 17 -4.67 21.50 9.21
C GLU A 17 -4.42 21.72 7.71
N GLU A 18 -3.24 22.22 7.33
CA GLU A 18 -2.86 22.42 5.93
C GLU A 18 -2.87 21.11 5.12
N ASN A 19 -2.44 20.00 5.71
CA ASN A 19 -2.39 18.69 5.06
C ASN A 19 -3.62 17.81 5.34
N SER A 20 -4.61 18.32 6.07
CA SER A 20 -5.78 17.55 6.53
C SER A 20 -6.59 16.99 5.36
N ALA A 21 -6.77 17.78 4.30
CA ALA A 21 -7.46 17.36 3.09
C ALA A 21 -6.74 16.18 2.41
N ALA A 22 -5.43 16.28 2.18
CA ALA A 22 -4.64 15.22 1.57
C ALA A 22 -4.64 13.94 2.43
N ASN A 23 -4.60 14.07 3.76
CA ASN A 23 -4.70 12.92 4.67
C ASN A 23 -6.08 12.28 4.61
N ARG A 24 -7.15 13.07 4.58
CA ARG A 24 -8.52 12.56 4.42
C ARG A 24 -8.69 11.80 3.10
N MET A 25 -8.16 12.32 2.00
CA MET A 25 -8.16 11.60 0.72
C MET A 25 -7.39 10.29 0.80
N MET A 26 -6.21 10.28 1.43
CA MET A 26 -5.45 9.06 1.64
C MET A 26 -6.28 7.99 2.38
N TYR A 27 -6.98 8.36 3.46
CA TYR A 27 -7.86 7.43 4.18
C TYR A 27 -9.04 6.94 3.34
N VAL A 28 -9.67 7.81 2.56
CA VAL A 28 -10.80 7.42 1.67
C VAL A 28 -10.34 6.44 0.60
N PHE A 29 -9.21 6.72 -0.07
CA PHE A 29 -8.66 5.82 -1.08
C PHE A 29 -8.24 4.47 -0.48
N LEU A 30 -7.72 4.49 0.74
CA LEU A 30 -7.33 3.28 1.45
C LEU A 30 -8.54 2.41 1.79
N LEU A 31 -9.60 3.00 2.33
CA LEU A 31 -10.87 2.30 2.61
C LEU A 31 -11.51 1.78 1.32
N ALA A 32 -11.53 2.59 0.26
CA ALA A 32 -12.02 2.18 -1.05
C ALA A 32 -11.22 1.00 -1.62
N GLY A 33 -9.89 1.02 -1.48
CA GLY A 33 -9.01 -0.07 -1.91
C GLY A 33 -9.19 -1.36 -1.11
N LEU A 34 -9.55 -1.29 0.17
CA LEU A 34 -9.81 -2.49 0.99
C LEU A 34 -11.22 -3.06 0.78
N THR A 35 -12.16 -2.28 0.26
CA THR A 35 -13.57 -2.70 0.11
C THR A 35 -13.72 -3.93 -0.80
N PRO A 36 -13.06 -4.02 -1.97
CA PRO A 36 -13.14 -5.22 -2.81
C PRO A 36 -12.62 -6.50 -2.15
N LEU A 37 -11.62 -6.41 -1.26
CA LEU A 37 -11.13 -7.59 -0.52
C LEU A 37 -12.21 -8.15 0.42
N LEU A 38 -12.96 -7.26 1.10
CA LEU A 38 -14.11 -7.66 1.92
C LEU A 38 -15.21 -8.28 1.07
N VAL A 39 -15.49 -7.68 -0.09
CA VAL A 39 -16.49 -8.19 -1.03
C VAL A 39 -16.12 -9.59 -1.53
N ILE A 40 -14.87 -9.83 -1.93
CA ILE A 40 -14.39 -11.17 -2.36
C ILE A 40 -14.63 -12.21 -1.26
N LEU A 41 -14.32 -11.89 -0.01
CA LEU A 41 -14.57 -12.79 1.12
C LEU A 41 -16.07 -13.07 1.30
N LEU A 42 -16.91 -12.03 1.25
CA LEU A 42 -18.36 -12.18 1.40
C LEU A 42 -18.96 -13.06 0.29
N PHE A 43 -18.54 -12.85 -0.97
CA PHE A 43 -18.94 -13.70 -2.08
C PHE A 43 -18.57 -15.16 -1.84
N TYR A 44 -17.35 -15.42 -1.39
CA TYR A 44 -16.89 -16.77 -1.11
C TYR A 44 -17.65 -17.44 0.06
N VAL A 45 -17.92 -16.71 1.15
CA VAL A 45 -18.63 -17.25 2.33
C VAL A 45 -20.09 -17.57 2.02
N HIS A 46 -20.76 -16.75 1.21
CA HIS A 46 -22.17 -16.98 0.86
C HIS A 46 -22.33 -17.99 -0.28
N ASN A 47 -21.41 -17.98 -1.27
CA ASN A 47 -21.48 -18.83 -2.45
C ASN A 47 -20.06 -19.25 -2.90
N PRO A 48 -19.49 -20.30 -2.30
CA PRO A 48 -18.11 -20.74 -2.58
C PRO A 48 -17.92 -21.24 -4.02
N GLU A 49 -18.99 -21.68 -4.69
CA GLU A 49 -18.96 -22.14 -6.09
C GLU A 49 -19.32 -21.05 -7.11
N THR A 50 -19.17 -19.78 -6.75
CA THR A 50 -19.49 -18.67 -7.65
C THR A 50 -18.65 -18.72 -8.93
N PRO A 51 -19.27 -18.80 -10.13
CA PRO A 51 -18.54 -18.87 -11.40
C PRO A 51 -17.60 -17.68 -11.64
N LEU A 52 -17.92 -16.54 -11.04
CA LEU A 52 -17.13 -15.31 -11.12
C LEU A 52 -15.72 -15.48 -10.53
N LEU A 53 -15.61 -16.05 -9.32
CA LEU A 53 -14.29 -16.25 -8.67
C LEU A 53 -13.44 -17.25 -9.46
N TYR A 54 -14.06 -18.33 -9.94
CA TYR A 54 -13.39 -19.32 -10.78
C TYR A 54 -12.94 -18.75 -12.12
N SER A 55 -13.76 -17.93 -12.78
CA SER A 55 -13.39 -17.28 -14.05
C SER A 55 -12.19 -16.35 -13.88
N ILE A 56 -12.16 -15.55 -12.80
CA ILE A 56 -11.01 -14.71 -12.48
C ILE A 56 -9.78 -15.56 -12.17
N ALA A 57 -9.92 -16.60 -11.34
CA ALA A 57 -8.81 -17.48 -11.00
C ALA A 57 -8.23 -18.21 -12.22
N ALA A 58 -9.09 -18.69 -13.12
CA ALA A 58 -8.69 -19.37 -14.36
C ALA A 58 -8.00 -18.40 -15.34
N SER A 59 -8.57 -17.22 -15.57
CA SER A 59 -7.97 -16.21 -16.45
C SER A 59 -6.61 -15.70 -15.96
N THR A 60 -6.38 -15.77 -14.65
CA THR A 60 -5.14 -15.33 -14.00
C THR A 60 -4.24 -16.47 -13.51
N ALA A 61 -4.51 -17.71 -13.95
CA ALA A 61 -3.77 -18.89 -13.49
C ALA A 61 -2.25 -18.75 -13.69
N HIS A 62 -1.84 -18.21 -14.85
CA HIS A 62 -0.44 -17.99 -15.23
C HIS A 62 0.30 -16.92 -14.40
N LEU A 63 -0.42 -16.03 -13.70
CA LEU A 63 0.20 -14.97 -12.91
C LEU A 63 0.79 -15.54 -11.61
N PRO A 64 1.99 -15.10 -11.20
CA PRO A 64 2.51 -15.51 -9.90
C PRO A 64 1.63 -14.97 -8.77
N ALA A 65 1.39 -15.77 -7.75
CA ALA A 65 0.50 -15.40 -6.66
C ALA A 65 0.89 -16.03 -5.33
N TYR A 66 0.54 -15.34 -4.25
CA TYR A 66 0.50 -15.96 -2.95
C TYR A 66 -0.79 -16.79 -2.84
N THR A 67 -0.64 -18.09 -2.65
CA THR A 67 -1.77 -19.02 -2.56
C THR A 67 -1.74 -19.77 -1.24
N SER A 68 -2.91 -20.06 -0.67
CA SER A 68 -3.02 -20.95 0.49
C SER A 68 -3.69 -22.24 0.08
N ALA A 69 -3.12 -23.39 0.44
CA ALA A 69 -3.76 -24.69 0.24
C ALA A 69 -5.09 -24.83 1.00
N TYR A 70 -5.33 -23.98 2.01
CA TYR A 70 -6.61 -23.92 2.72
C TYR A 70 -7.76 -23.43 1.81
N ASN A 71 -7.49 -22.45 0.94
CA ASN A 71 -8.50 -21.86 0.07
C ASN A 71 -7.86 -21.26 -1.21
N PRO A 72 -7.54 -22.10 -2.21
CA PRO A 72 -6.70 -21.69 -3.34
C PRO A 72 -7.38 -20.67 -4.26
N ILE A 73 -8.70 -20.77 -4.45
CA ILE A 73 -9.44 -19.89 -5.37
C ILE A 73 -9.58 -18.49 -4.79
N MET A 74 -10.05 -18.38 -3.55
CA MET A 74 -10.20 -17.08 -2.89
C MET A 74 -8.86 -16.34 -2.78
N THR A 75 -7.81 -17.06 -2.36
CA THR A 75 -6.48 -16.49 -2.20
C THR A 75 -5.87 -16.01 -3.52
N LYS A 76 -6.08 -16.75 -4.61
CA LYS A 76 -5.67 -16.33 -5.95
C LYS A 76 -6.35 -15.03 -6.38
N VAL A 77 -7.67 -14.92 -6.22
CA VAL A 77 -8.43 -13.72 -6.61
C VAL A 77 -8.02 -12.50 -5.75
N MET A 78 -7.83 -12.69 -4.44
CA MET A 78 -7.34 -11.63 -3.55
C MET A 78 -5.93 -11.17 -3.93
N ASP A 79 -5.01 -12.08 -4.24
CA ASP A 79 -3.65 -11.74 -4.66
C ASP A 79 -3.63 -10.94 -5.97
N VAL A 80 -4.40 -11.37 -6.97
CA VAL A 80 -4.55 -10.66 -8.25
C VAL A 80 -5.06 -9.24 -8.02
N TYR A 81 -6.06 -9.08 -7.15
CA TYR A 81 -6.56 -7.76 -6.79
C TYR A 81 -5.49 -6.91 -6.09
N CYS A 82 -4.65 -7.49 -5.22
CA CYS A 82 -3.53 -6.78 -4.59
C CYS A 82 -2.53 -6.19 -5.59
N LYS A 83 -2.40 -6.77 -6.80
CA LYS A 83 -1.56 -6.20 -7.86
C LYS A 83 -2.09 -4.86 -8.41
N SER A 84 -3.35 -4.51 -8.14
CA SER A 84 -3.92 -3.20 -8.49
C SER A 84 -3.54 -2.07 -7.50
N ALA A 85 -3.00 -2.41 -6.32
CA ALA A 85 -2.67 -1.44 -5.29
C ALA A 85 -1.71 -0.31 -5.75
N PRO A 86 -0.65 -0.59 -6.54
CA PRO A 86 0.22 0.46 -7.06
C PRO A 86 -0.52 1.47 -7.94
N LEU A 87 -1.45 0.99 -8.78
CA LEU A 87 -2.24 1.85 -9.67
C LEU A 87 -3.12 2.81 -8.87
N LEU A 88 -3.81 2.32 -7.84
CA LEU A 88 -4.63 3.17 -6.97
C LEU A 88 -3.78 4.21 -6.22
N ALA A 89 -2.57 3.81 -5.77
CA ALA A 89 -1.63 4.72 -5.11
C ALA A 89 -1.14 5.83 -6.05
N ILE A 90 -0.89 5.51 -7.32
CA ILE A 90 -0.51 6.49 -8.36
C ILE A 90 -1.66 7.46 -8.63
N ILE A 91 -2.91 6.98 -8.71
CA ILE A 91 -4.09 7.85 -8.84
C ILE A 91 -4.19 8.80 -7.64
N LEU A 92 -4.08 8.28 -6.42
CA LEU A 92 -4.10 9.10 -5.20
C LEU A 92 -2.99 10.16 -5.22
N PHE A 93 -1.79 9.77 -5.65
CA PHE A 93 -0.64 10.66 -5.78
C PHE A 93 -1.00 11.86 -6.66
N PHE A 94 -1.45 11.65 -7.90
CA PHE A 94 -1.85 12.73 -8.80
C PHE A 94 -2.95 13.62 -8.21
N CYS A 95 -3.98 13.03 -7.58
CA CYS A 95 -5.05 13.77 -6.89
C CYS A 95 -4.56 14.62 -5.71
N SER A 96 -3.45 14.20 -5.07
CA SER A 96 -2.91 14.81 -3.84
C SER A 96 -1.72 15.74 -4.09
N LEU A 97 -1.18 15.78 -5.31
CA LEU A 97 0.00 16.58 -5.68
C LEU A 97 -0.12 18.05 -5.25
N ASN A 98 -1.25 18.67 -5.55
CA ASN A 98 -1.45 20.11 -5.32
C ASN A 98 -1.91 20.44 -3.89
N LYS A 99 -2.16 19.42 -3.05
CA LYS A 99 -2.78 19.57 -1.73
C LYS A 99 -1.82 19.32 -0.58
N ARG A 100 -0.59 18.86 -0.86
CA ARG A 100 0.44 18.63 0.15
C ARG A 100 1.43 19.78 0.21
N LYS A 101 1.62 20.31 1.41
CA LYS A 101 2.74 21.18 1.73
C LYS A 101 3.78 20.40 2.53
N PHE A 102 5.00 20.37 1.99
CA PHE A 102 6.14 19.77 2.66
C PHE A 102 6.98 20.86 3.32
N ASN A 103 7.31 20.65 4.59
CA ASN A 103 8.24 21.50 5.32
C ASN A 103 9.56 20.76 5.52
N TYR A 104 10.67 21.41 5.16
CA TYR A 104 11.95 20.76 4.98
C TYR A 104 12.93 21.13 6.10
N ALA A 105 13.44 20.11 6.80
CA ALA A 105 14.65 20.20 7.62
C ALA A 105 15.56 18.98 7.33
N VAL A 106 15.74 18.65 6.05
CA VAL A 106 16.46 17.44 5.62
C VAL A 106 17.74 17.81 4.87
N ASN A 107 18.81 17.04 5.09
CA ASN A 107 20.11 17.22 4.45
C ASN A 107 20.06 16.84 2.95
N ARG A 108 20.79 17.60 2.12
CA ARG A 108 20.85 17.42 0.65
C ARG A 108 21.30 16.01 0.27
N ASP A 109 22.36 15.51 0.90
CA ASP A 109 22.95 14.22 0.54
C ASP A 109 21.99 13.06 0.85
N SER A 110 21.20 13.19 1.92
CA SER A 110 20.14 12.23 2.25
C SER A 110 19.04 12.22 1.19
N LEU A 111 18.63 13.39 0.67
CA LEU A 111 17.59 13.47 -0.37
C LEU A 111 18.05 12.86 -1.69
N ILE A 112 19.28 13.17 -2.12
CA ILE A 112 19.86 12.60 -3.35
C ILE A 112 20.01 11.09 -3.21
N ARG A 113 20.50 10.61 -2.05
CA ARG A 113 20.60 9.18 -1.76
C ARG A 113 19.22 8.51 -1.80
N SER A 114 18.19 9.08 -1.17
CA SER A 114 16.83 8.53 -1.20
C SER A 114 16.23 8.52 -2.61
N CYS A 115 16.50 9.54 -3.43
CA CYS A 115 16.01 9.58 -4.81
C CYS A 115 16.66 8.52 -5.70
N LEU A 116 17.93 8.19 -5.45
CA LEU A 116 18.66 7.17 -6.21
C LEU A 116 18.32 5.75 -5.72
N PHE A 117 18.40 5.49 -4.41
CA PHE A 117 18.20 4.15 -3.84
C PHE A 117 16.74 3.76 -3.62
N GLY A 118 15.83 4.75 -3.48
CA GLY A 118 14.41 4.52 -3.26
C GLY A 118 13.76 3.64 -4.33
N PRO A 119 13.93 3.93 -5.64
CA PRO A 119 13.40 3.10 -6.72
C PRO A 119 13.92 1.67 -6.70
N PHE A 120 15.21 1.44 -6.41
CA PHE A 120 15.78 0.09 -6.36
C PHE A 120 15.17 -0.74 -5.21
N LEU A 121 15.08 -0.15 -4.01
CA LEU A 121 14.45 -0.80 -2.86
C LEU A 121 12.96 -1.07 -3.12
N TYR A 122 12.27 -0.14 -3.78
CA TYR A 122 10.88 -0.30 -4.16
C TYR A 122 10.68 -1.42 -5.19
N PHE A 123 11.56 -1.53 -6.19
CA PHE A 123 11.49 -2.61 -7.16
C PHE A 123 11.66 -3.99 -6.51
N ALA A 124 12.65 -4.14 -5.62
CA ALA A 124 12.82 -5.36 -4.84
C ALA A 124 11.59 -5.68 -3.98
N PHE A 125 11.03 -4.66 -3.33
CA PHE A 125 9.83 -4.79 -2.49
C PHE A 125 8.59 -5.25 -3.29
N ILE A 126 8.31 -4.61 -4.42
CA ILE A 126 7.19 -4.98 -5.30
C ILE A 126 7.39 -6.38 -5.89
N TYR A 127 8.60 -6.70 -6.33
CA TYR A 127 8.90 -8.03 -6.86
C TYR A 127 8.60 -9.12 -5.82
N LEU A 128 9.12 -8.95 -4.60
CA LEU A 128 8.89 -9.91 -3.52
C LEU A 128 7.41 -10.04 -3.17
N LEU A 129 6.68 -8.92 -2.99
CA LEU A 129 5.30 -8.95 -2.50
C LEU A 129 4.22 -9.19 -3.55
N LEU A 130 4.46 -8.88 -4.83
CA LEU A 130 3.46 -9.03 -5.89
C LEU A 130 3.82 -10.10 -6.93
N PHE A 131 5.08 -10.42 -7.16
CA PHE A 131 5.48 -11.28 -8.27
C PHE A 131 6.16 -12.58 -7.85
N TRP A 132 6.39 -12.76 -6.56
CA TRP A 132 6.94 -14.00 -6.02
C TRP A 132 5.84 -15.06 -5.87
N ASN A 133 6.11 -16.29 -6.30
CA ASN A 133 5.25 -17.43 -6.03
C ASN A 133 5.53 -17.96 -4.63
N LEU A 134 4.58 -17.81 -3.71
CA LEU A 134 4.72 -18.29 -2.35
C LEU A 134 3.47 -19.06 -1.94
N GLU A 135 3.67 -20.27 -1.43
CA GLU A 135 2.59 -21.02 -0.81
C GLU A 135 2.54 -20.70 0.70
N LEU A 136 1.45 -20.06 1.14
CA LEU A 136 1.29 -19.52 2.49
C LEU A 136 1.24 -20.62 3.57
N THR A 137 0.81 -21.83 3.19
CA THR A 137 0.70 -23.00 4.08
C THR A 137 2.04 -23.65 4.40
N THR A 138 3.03 -23.53 3.50
CA THR A 138 4.39 -24.06 3.67
C THR A 138 5.39 -23.00 4.15
N ALA A 139 4.98 -21.73 4.17
CA ALA A 139 5.77 -20.61 4.66
C ALA A 139 6.08 -20.67 6.18
N GLY A 140 6.94 -19.75 6.63
CA GLY A 140 7.35 -19.65 8.04
C GLY A 140 6.19 -19.53 9.03
N ARG A 141 6.45 -19.86 10.30
CA ARG A 141 5.45 -19.93 11.39
C ARG A 141 4.40 -18.79 11.43
N PRO A 142 4.75 -17.49 11.30
CA PRO A 142 3.74 -16.42 11.37
C PRO A 142 2.80 -16.43 10.16
N VAL A 143 3.33 -16.61 8.94
CA VAL A 143 2.54 -16.65 7.70
C VAL A 143 1.63 -17.88 7.68
N ARG A 144 2.14 -19.03 8.14
CA ARG A 144 1.37 -20.26 8.26
C ARG A 144 0.21 -20.14 9.25
N LEU A 145 0.33 -19.35 10.31
CA LEU A 145 -0.78 -19.08 11.23
C LEU A 145 -1.87 -18.25 10.55
N MET A 146 -1.49 -17.29 9.70
CA MET A 146 -2.44 -16.48 8.94
C MET A 146 -3.17 -17.29 7.85
N ALA A 147 -2.58 -18.38 7.39
CA ALA A 147 -3.15 -19.25 6.35
C ALA A 147 -4.24 -20.24 6.83
N LYS A 148 -4.55 -20.29 8.14
CA LYS A 148 -5.43 -21.31 8.75
C LYS A 148 -6.92 -20.99 8.74
N ASN A 149 -7.30 -19.74 8.54
CA ASN A 149 -8.69 -19.29 8.56
C ASN A 149 -8.89 -18.21 7.48
N ASN A 150 -10.09 -18.15 6.91
CA ASN A 150 -10.47 -17.15 5.92
C ASN A 150 -10.33 -15.71 6.44
N VAL A 151 -10.62 -15.46 7.72
CA VAL A 151 -10.46 -14.13 8.34
C VAL A 151 -9.00 -13.72 8.44
N THR A 152 -8.12 -14.63 8.86
CA THR A 152 -6.69 -14.34 8.98
C THR A 152 -6.02 -14.23 7.61
N LEU A 153 -6.51 -14.97 6.61
CA LEU A 153 -6.12 -14.80 5.21
C LEU A 153 -6.50 -13.41 4.70
N LEU A 154 -7.74 -12.97 4.94
CA LEU A 154 -8.17 -11.63 4.58
C LEU A 154 -7.25 -10.56 5.21
N LEU A 155 -6.94 -10.68 6.51
CA LEU A 155 -6.03 -9.74 7.18
C LEU A 155 -4.64 -9.71 6.53
N PHE A 156 -4.12 -10.87 6.11
CA PHE A 156 -2.86 -10.94 5.39
C PHE A 156 -2.92 -10.18 4.07
N TYR A 157 -3.95 -10.40 3.24
CA TYR A 157 -4.10 -9.68 1.97
C TYR A 157 -4.38 -8.18 2.14
N MET A 158 -5.14 -7.78 3.16
CA MET A 158 -5.32 -6.38 3.51
C MET A 158 -3.99 -5.72 3.88
N GLY A 159 -3.17 -6.42 4.68
CA GLY A 159 -1.82 -5.96 5.04
C GLY A 159 -0.90 -5.84 3.83
N GLN A 160 -0.91 -6.83 2.93
CA GLN A 160 -0.16 -6.80 1.68
C GLN A 160 -0.60 -5.62 0.79
N TYR A 161 -1.91 -5.44 0.59
CA TYR A 161 -2.47 -4.33 -0.17
C TYR A 161 -2.04 -2.99 0.43
N TYR A 162 -2.18 -2.83 1.75
CA TYR A 162 -1.81 -1.63 2.48
C TYR A 162 -0.33 -1.29 2.35
N ALA A 163 0.54 -2.29 2.52
CA ALA A 163 1.98 -2.11 2.44
C ALA A 163 2.41 -1.68 1.04
N VAL A 164 1.88 -2.34 -0.01
CA VAL A 164 2.14 -1.99 -1.42
C VAL A 164 1.63 -0.59 -1.74
N PHE A 165 0.39 -0.27 -1.32
CA PHE A 165 -0.22 1.03 -1.55
C PHE A 165 0.60 2.16 -0.94
N LEU A 166 0.94 2.06 0.35
CA LEU A 166 1.70 3.10 1.05
C LEU A 166 3.12 3.25 0.53
N MET A 167 3.81 2.14 0.25
CA MET A 167 5.18 2.20 -0.27
C MET A 167 5.21 2.84 -1.65
N THR A 168 4.26 2.50 -2.53
CA THR A 168 4.13 3.13 -3.85
C THR A 168 3.87 4.62 -3.70
N TYR A 169 2.89 4.99 -2.87
CA TYR A 169 2.53 6.38 -2.62
C TYR A 169 3.71 7.19 -2.05
N ALA A 170 4.48 6.62 -1.13
CA ALA A 170 5.65 7.26 -0.55
C ALA A 170 6.77 7.48 -1.60
N VAL A 171 7.07 6.46 -2.39
CA VAL A 171 8.13 6.51 -3.42
C VAL A 171 7.82 7.56 -4.49
N CYS A 172 6.56 7.71 -4.90
CA CYS A 172 6.15 8.75 -5.85
C CYS A 172 6.47 10.18 -5.35
N TYR A 173 6.44 10.43 -4.05
CA TYR A 173 6.73 11.76 -3.49
C TYR A 173 8.22 12.08 -3.33
N ILE A 174 9.10 11.07 -3.27
CA ILE A 174 10.56 11.27 -3.11
C ILE A 174 11.15 12.24 -4.16
N PRO A 175 10.91 12.07 -5.48
CA PRO A 175 11.48 12.99 -6.48
C PRO A 175 10.89 14.41 -6.39
N ILE A 176 9.58 14.54 -6.08
CA ILE A 176 8.92 15.85 -5.98
C ILE A 176 9.46 16.65 -4.80
N ILE A 177 9.58 15.99 -3.63
CA ILE A 177 10.17 16.56 -2.43
C ILE A 177 11.60 17.02 -2.73
N SER A 178 12.39 16.18 -3.42
CA SER A 178 13.76 16.50 -3.79
C SER A 178 13.83 17.72 -4.74
N TYR A 179 12.96 17.79 -5.75
CA TYR A 179 12.91 18.91 -6.69
C TYR A 179 12.52 20.22 -6.01
N GLN A 180 11.45 20.22 -5.20
CA GLN A 180 11.00 21.42 -4.50
C GLN A 180 12.06 21.94 -3.51
N PHE A 181 12.79 21.04 -2.84
CA PHE A 181 13.89 21.41 -1.97
C PHE A 181 15.05 22.07 -2.72
N LEU A 182 15.44 21.53 -3.88
CA LEU A 182 16.47 22.12 -4.74
C LEU A 182 16.04 23.49 -5.30
N LYS A 183 14.76 23.65 -5.67
CA LYS A 183 14.23 24.91 -6.21
C LYS A 183 14.19 26.04 -5.18
N LYS A 184 13.81 25.77 -3.92
CA LYS A 184 13.71 26.78 -2.85
C LYS A 184 15.04 27.43 -2.44
N ARG A 185 16.18 26.91 -2.89
CA ARG A 185 17.52 27.40 -2.58
C ARG A 185 18.21 28.15 -3.73
N ARG A 186 17.63 28.18 -4.93
CA ARG A 186 18.03 29.09 -6.01
C ARG A 186 17.22 30.36 -5.92
#